data_AF-A0A804LUP3-F1
#
_entry.id   AF-A0A804LUP3-F1
#
_cell.length_a   1.000
_cell.length_b   1.000
_cell.length_c   1.000
_cell.angle_alpha   90.00
_cell.angle_beta   90.00
_cell.angle_gamma   90.00
#
_symmetry.space_group_name_H-M   'P 1'
#
loop_
_entity.id
_entity.type
_entity.pdbx_description
1 polymer ?
#
loop_
_entity_poly.entity_id
_entity_poly.type
_entity_poly.pdbx_seq_one_letter_code
_entity_poly.pdbx_strand_id
1 'polypeptide(L)'
;MPNPVLAPPPLPPAPRARRAAPARGRRRPPPGPPGSRDGEEQQQRDNVRAEVREGVEFYSNGDRYEGEFRGGRCSGSGVYSFFGKGKYEGEWADGKYDGHGVESWARGSRYRGQYRQGQRHGYGVYRFHSGDCYAGEWAGGQSHGVGAQTCSDGSTYAGEFKCGVKHGLGCYHFRNGDRYAGEYFADKIHGFGVYSFANGHSYEGSWHEGKKQGLGTYAFRNGDERAGEWDSGVLKKSLPLSDPAVQRALQAARRAADGAFHLPRVEEQVNGAVMAANRGATAARVAAIKAVQNRVDGKFCFIDV
;
A
#
# COMPACT_ATOMS: atom_id res chain seq x y z
N MET A 1 5.91 -12.33 -13.91
CA MET A 1 6.97 -11.69 -13.09
C MET A 1 6.51 -11.70 -11.65
N PRO A 2 7.32 -12.13 -10.67
CA PRO A 2 6.94 -12.05 -9.27
C PRO A 2 6.76 -10.57 -8.90
N ASN A 3 5.68 -10.27 -8.17
CA ASN A 3 5.50 -8.93 -7.62
C ASN A 3 6.63 -8.66 -6.62
N PRO A 4 7.47 -7.64 -6.82
CA PRO A 4 8.50 -7.33 -5.84
C PRO A 4 7.80 -6.98 -4.53
N VAL A 5 8.13 -7.72 -3.48
CA VAL A 5 7.71 -7.38 -2.11
C VAL A 5 8.24 -5.98 -1.85
N LEU A 6 7.34 -5.00 -1.90
CA LEU A 6 7.72 -3.61 -1.69
C LEU A 6 8.15 -3.49 -0.24
N ALA A 7 9.44 -3.21 -0.03
CA ALA A 7 9.97 -2.94 1.30
C ALA A 7 9.11 -1.88 2.01
N PRO A 8 8.90 -2.00 3.33
CA PRO A 8 8.23 -0.96 4.09
C PRO A 8 9.02 0.34 3.92
N PRO A 9 8.33 1.49 3.87
CA PRO A 9 9.03 2.76 3.80
C PRO A 9 9.91 2.92 5.05
N PRO A 10 11.15 3.41 4.90
CA PRO A 10 12.03 3.61 6.05
C PRO A 10 11.38 4.61 7.01
N LEU A 11 11.31 4.29 8.30
CA LEU A 11 10.84 5.22 9.32
C LEU A 11 11.94 6.24 9.66
N PRO A 12 11.57 7.47 10.09
CA PRO A 12 12.55 8.39 10.64
C PRO A 12 13.26 7.75 11.84
N PRO A 13 14.57 7.99 12.01
CA PRO A 13 15.28 7.55 13.21
C PRO A 13 14.69 8.25 14.43
N ALA A 14 14.73 7.59 15.58
CA ALA A 14 14.26 8.19 16.83
C ALA A 14 15.01 9.52 17.08
N PRO A 15 14.30 10.58 17.52
CA PRO A 15 14.96 11.83 17.85
C PRO A 15 16.03 11.56 18.91
N ARG A 16 17.21 12.17 18.74
CA ARG A 16 18.28 12.04 19.74
C ARG A 16 17.76 12.62 21.06
N ALA A 17 17.82 11.83 22.14
CA ALA A 17 17.81 12.40 23.48
C ALA A 17 19.02 13.34 23.58
N ARG A 18 18.78 14.66 23.51
CA ARG A 18 19.84 15.63 23.77
C ARG A 18 20.26 15.44 25.21
N ARG A 19 21.53 15.08 25.43
CA ARG A 19 22.16 15.02 26.77
C ARG A 19 21.79 16.30 27.52
N ALA A 20 21.05 16.17 28.62
CA ALA A 20 20.84 17.25 29.56
C ALA A 20 22.21 17.80 29.97
N ALA A 21 22.42 19.10 29.82
CA ALA A 21 23.58 19.77 30.39
C ALA A 21 23.54 19.59 31.91
N PRO A 22 24.67 19.36 32.60
CA PRO A 22 24.66 19.19 34.05
C PRO A 22 24.16 20.47 34.70
N ALA A 23 23.05 20.37 35.44
CA ALA A 23 22.51 21.44 36.26
C ALA A 23 23.59 21.94 37.23
N ARG A 24 24.01 23.20 37.07
CA ARG A 24 24.81 23.90 38.08
C ARG A 24 23.98 24.02 39.34
N GLY A 25 24.51 23.47 40.44
CA GLY A 25 23.84 23.41 41.74
C GLY A 25 23.34 24.77 42.21
N ARG A 26 22.05 24.84 42.55
CA ARG A 26 21.47 25.93 43.34
C ARG A 26 21.12 25.37 44.72
N ARG A 27 21.62 26.04 45.75
CA ARG A 27 21.41 25.75 47.17
C ARG A 27 19.93 25.84 47.52
N ARG A 28 19.43 24.92 48.36
CA ARG A 28 18.10 24.98 48.98
C ARG A 28 17.99 26.18 49.95
N PRO A 29 16.91 26.96 49.94
CA PRO A 29 16.55 27.82 51.08
C PRO A 29 15.79 27.03 52.17
N PRO A 30 15.77 27.53 53.42
CA PRO A 30 15.19 26.83 54.57
C PRO A 30 13.65 26.87 54.60
N PRO A 31 12.99 25.97 55.35
CA PRO A 31 11.53 25.88 55.39
C PRO A 31 10.91 26.95 56.31
N GLY A 32 9.80 27.55 55.86
CA GLY A 32 8.89 28.38 56.66
C GLY A 32 7.68 27.58 57.20
N PRO A 33 6.92 28.13 58.16
CA PRO A 33 5.98 27.37 59.00
C PRO A 33 4.60 27.13 58.33
N PRO A 34 3.78 26.20 58.85
CA PRO A 34 2.60 25.71 58.16
C PRO A 34 1.41 26.64 58.37
N GLY A 35 0.74 27.01 57.28
CA GLY A 35 -0.48 27.81 57.28
C GLY A 35 -1.35 27.42 56.09
N SER A 36 -2.56 27.00 56.42
CA SER A 36 -3.64 26.48 55.57
C SER A 36 -4.05 27.41 54.42
N ARG A 37 -4.25 26.83 53.22
CA ARG A 37 -5.11 27.32 52.12
C ARG A 37 -5.16 26.29 50.98
N ASP A 38 -5.79 25.14 51.23
CA ASP A 38 -6.11 24.17 50.18
C ASP A 38 -7.38 24.63 49.46
N GLY A 39 -7.20 25.30 48.32
CA GLY A 39 -8.33 25.78 47.51
C GLY A 39 -8.01 26.30 46.11
N GLU A 40 -6.74 26.37 45.68
CA GLU A 40 -6.39 27.01 44.39
C GLU A 40 -5.36 26.25 43.53
N GLU A 41 -4.85 25.08 43.93
CA GLU A 41 -3.80 24.38 43.14
C GLU A 41 -4.33 23.36 42.11
N GLN A 42 -5.64 23.14 42.00
CA GLN A 42 -6.19 22.15 41.06
C GLN A 42 -6.50 22.71 39.65
N GLN A 43 -6.31 23.99 39.39
CA GLN A 43 -6.67 24.63 38.10
C GLN A 43 -5.50 24.87 37.14
N GLN A 44 -4.31 24.32 37.42
CA GLN A 44 -3.11 24.52 36.62
C GLN A 44 -2.55 23.26 35.95
N ARG A 45 -3.35 22.19 35.79
CA ARG A 45 -2.91 20.94 35.16
C ARG A 45 -3.58 20.52 33.85
N ASP A 46 -4.64 21.18 33.40
CA ASP A 46 -5.40 20.72 32.22
C ASP A 46 -5.45 21.68 31.04
N ASN A 47 -4.51 22.63 30.92
CA ASN A 47 -4.46 23.56 29.78
C ASN A 47 -3.16 23.52 28.97
N VAL A 48 -2.50 22.36 28.88
CA VAL A 48 -1.52 22.10 27.81
C VAL A 48 -2.29 21.58 26.59
N ARG A 49 -2.97 22.49 25.90
CA ARG A 49 -3.37 22.27 24.50
C ARG A 49 -2.07 22.09 23.74
N ALA A 50 -1.60 20.84 23.63
CA ALA A 50 -0.32 20.47 23.04
C ALA A 50 0.00 21.37 21.84
N GLU A 51 0.87 22.36 22.04
CA GLU A 51 1.19 23.35 21.01
C GLU A 51 1.80 22.61 19.84
N VAL A 52 1.07 22.59 18.72
CA VAL A 52 1.64 22.15 17.45
C VAL A 52 2.69 23.19 17.08
N ARG A 53 3.97 22.81 17.14
CA ARG A 53 5.10 23.68 16.79
C ARG A 53 5.58 23.29 15.40
N GLU A 54 5.66 24.24 14.47
CA GLU A 54 6.24 24.03 13.14
C GLU A 54 7.78 24.12 13.26
N GLY A 55 8.53 23.18 12.66
CA GLY A 55 9.98 23.15 12.82
C GLY A 55 10.73 22.34 11.76
N VAL A 56 12.06 22.48 11.79
CA VAL A 56 12.98 21.75 10.91
C VAL A 56 13.95 20.93 11.75
N GLU A 57 13.90 19.61 11.59
CA GLU A 57 14.81 18.67 12.25
C GLU A 57 15.78 18.04 11.23
N PHE A 58 17.07 18.04 11.57
CA PHE A 58 18.12 17.38 10.79
C PHE A 58 18.61 16.15 11.56
N TYR A 59 18.64 15.02 10.89
CA TYR A 59 19.10 13.77 11.46
C TYR A 59 20.57 13.50 11.12
N SER A 60 21.26 12.74 11.96
CA SER A 60 22.69 12.45 11.77
C SER A 60 23.02 11.63 10.53
N ASN A 61 22.01 10.98 9.94
CA ASN A 61 22.12 10.23 8.69
C ASN A 61 21.95 11.12 7.44
N GLY A 62 21.78 12.43 7.61
CA GLY A 62 21.55 13.38 6.52
C GLY A 62 20.08 13.59 6.15
N ASP A 63 19.15 12.85 6.79
CA ASP A 63 17.72 13.04 6.56
C ASP A 63 17.24 14.35 7.19
N ARG A 64 16.11 14.84 6.67
CA ARG A 64 15.53 16.11 7.13
C ARG A 64 14.01 16.01 7.20
N TYR A 65 13.45 16.46 8.32
CA TYR A 65 12.01 16.67 8.47
C TYR A 65 11.70 18.17 8.53
N GLU A 66 10.65 18.58 7.83
CA GLU A 66 10.13 19.95 7.79
C GLU A 66 8.61 19.89 7.95
N GLY A 67 8.08 20.37 9.07
CA GLY A 67 6.64 20.31 9.31
C GLY A 67 6.25 20.48 10.76
N GLU A 68 5.08 19.97 11.09
CA GLU A 68 4.45 20.11 12.39
C GLU A 68 4.99 19.08 13.42
N PHE A 69 5.07 19.49 14.69
CA PHE A 69 5.49 18.66 15.82
C PHE A 69 4.46 18.75 16.95
N ARG A 70 4.27 17.63 17.65
CA ARG A 70 3.49 17.56 18.89
C ARG A 70 4.24 16.72 19.91
N GLY A 71 4.52 17.29 21.09
CA GLY A 71 5.26 16.61 22.16
C GLY A 71 6.62 16.07 21.70
N GLY A 72 7.37 16.89 20.95
CA GLY A 72 8.70 16.54 20.42
C GLY A 72 8.71 15.49 19.30
N ARG A 73 7.54 15.05 18.81
CA ARG A 73 7.41 14.06 17.73
C ARG A 73 6.76 14.67 16.50
N CYS A 74 7.17 14.22 15.31
CA CYS A 74 6.53 14.62 14.05
C CYS A 74 5.04 14.26 14.08
N SER A 75 4.16 15.22 13.83
CA SER A 75 2.71 15.03 13.90
C SER A 75 2.01 16.07 13.04
N GLY A 76 0.87 15.73 12.44
CA GLY A 76 0.16 16.62 11.53
C GLY A 76 0.75 16.57 10.13
N SER A 77 1.00 17.71 9.50
CA SER A 77 1.51 17.79 8.13
C SER A 77 3.02 18.01 8.08
N GLY A 78 3.73 17.25 7.24
CA GLY A 78 5.17 17.42 7.11
C GLY A 78 5.82 16.72 5.92
N VAL A 79 6.98 17.23 5.52
CA VAL A 79 7.83 16.68 4.47
C VAL A 79 9.07 16.06 5.10
N TYR A 80 9.32 14.80 4.76
CA TYR A 80 10.55 14.09 5.13
C TYR A 80 11.37 13.80 3.90
N SER A 81 12.59 14.30 3.87
CA SER A 81 13.56 14.06 2.82
C SER A 81 14.56 13.02 3.27
N PHE A 82 14.59 11.88 2.59
CA PHE A 82 15.58 10.84 2.80
C PHE A 82 16.82 11.13 1.97
N PHE A 83 17.97 11.26 2.61
CA PHE A 83 19.21 11.62 1.94
C PHE A 83 19.55 10.63 0.81
N GLY A 84 19.49 11.12 -0.44
CA GLY A 84 19.75 10.34 -1.65
C GLY A 84 18.73 9.23 -1.99
N LYS A 85 17.65 9.07 -1.22
CA LYS A 85 16.70 7.94 -1.37
C LYS A 85 15.31 8.34 -1.83
N GLY A 86 14.86 9.55 -1.52
CA GLY A 86 13.53 10.01 -1.87
C GLY A 86 12.94 11.01 -0.88
N LYS A 87 11.63 11.15 -0.89
CA LYS A 87 10.88 11.95 0.09
C LYS A 87 9.49 11.40 0.35
N TYR A 88 8.97 11.70 1.53
CA TYR A 88 7.56 11.56 1.90
C TYR A 88 6.95 12.94 2.13
N GLU A 89 5.75 13.15 1.61
CA GLU A 89 4.97 14.38 1.77
C GLU A 89 3.55 13.97 2.19
N GLY A 90 3.16 14.24 3.44
CA GLY A 90 1.84 13.83 3.90
C GLY A 90 1.60 14.02 5.38
N GLU A 91 0.65 13.24 5.89
CA GLU A 91 0.22 13.23 7.28
C GLU A 91 1.13 12.37 8.18
N TRP A 92 1.22 12.77 9.45
CA TRP A 92 2.07 12.19 10.48
C TRP A 92 1.33 12.04 11.80
N ALA A 93 1.57 10.94 12.48
CA ALA A 93 1.15 10.74 13.86
C ALA A 93 2.26 10.05 14.65
N ASP A 94 2.59 10.60 15.82
CA ASP A 94 3.57 10.02 16.76
C ASP A 94 4.92 9.64 16.12
N GLY A 95 5.41 10.45 15.17
CA GLY A 95 6.67 10.22 14.48
C GLY A 95 6.59 9.23 13.30
N LYS A 96 5.41 8.79 12.90
CA LYS A 96 5.21 7.84 11.79
C LYS A 96 4.26 8.39 10.73
N TYR A 97 4.36 7.85 9.51
CA TYR A 97 3.37 8.06 8.45
C TYR A 97 2.02 7.50 8.90
N ASP A 98 0.99 8.34 8.97
CA ASP A 98 -0.36 7.92 9.35
C ASP A 98 -1.37 8.89 8.73
N GLY A 99 -2.37 8.38 8.02
CA GLY A 99 -3.27 9.19 7.18
C GLY A 99 -2.91 9.09 5.70
N HIS A 100 -2.94 10.21 4.97
CA HIS A 100 -2.68 10.23 3.53
C HIS A 100 -1.35 10.88 3.18
N GLY A 101 -0.66 10.32 2.19
CA GLY A 101 0.64 10.84 1.79
C GLY A 101 1.10 10.39 0.43
N VAL A 102 2.13 11.10 -0.05
CA VAL A 102 2.84 10.81 -1.29
C VAL A 102 4.29 10.49 -0.96
N GLU A 103 4.73 9.31 -1.36
CA GLU A 103 6.13 8.90 -1.24
C GLU A 103 6.73 8.80 -2.64
N SER A 104 7.88 9.43 -2.82
CA SER A 104 8.61 9.45 -4.09
C SER A 104 10.03 8.96 -3.86
N TRP A 105 10.48 8.00 -4.66
CA TRP A 105 11.83 7.43 -4.57
C TRP A 105 12.77 8.05 -5.60
N ALA A 106 14.07 8.08 -5.31
CA ALA A 106 15.09 8.69 -6.19
C ALA A 106 15.14 8.09 -7.60
N ARG A 107 14.76 6.81 -7.76
CA ARG A 107 14.69 6.12 -9.06
C ARG A 107 13.39 6.38 -9.83
N GLY A 108 12.47 7.21 -9.31
CA GLY A 108 11.23 7.60 -9.99
C GLY A 108 9.99 6.78 -9.64
N SER A 109 10.11 5.74 -8.81
CA SER A 109 8.91 5.09 -8.23
C SER A 109 8.14 6.10 -7.37
N ARG A 110 6.82 5.93 -7.28
CA ARG A 110 5.96 6.82 -6.49
C ARG A 110 4.72 6.11 -5.98
N TYR A 111 4.37 6.37 -4.73
CA TYR A 111 3.15 5.90 -4.08
C TYR A 111 2.28 7.10 -3.73
N ARG A 112 0.97 6.95 -3.88
CA ARG A 112 -0.03 7.92 -3.45
C ARG A 112 -1.18 7.17 -2.82
N GLY A 113 -1.45 7.39 -1.55
CA GLY A 113 -2.55 6.73 -0.89
C GLY A 113 -2.46 6.84 0.61
N GLN A 114 -3.05 5.85 1.27
CA GLN A 114 -3.17 5.79 2.71
C GLN A 114 -1.98 5.08 3.36
N TYR A 115 -1.71 5.49 4.61
CA TYR A 115 -0.69 4.98 5.51
C TYR A 115 -1.30 4.76 6.89
N ARG A 116 -0.79 3.76 7.61
CA ARG A 116 -1.11 3.52 9.01
C ARG A 116 0.14 3.03 9.72
N GLN A 117 0.52 3.68 10.82
CA GLN A 117 1.68 3.29 11.63
C GLN A 117 2.96 3.05 10.80
N GLY A 118 3.21 3.92 9.83
CA GLY A 118 4.41 3.89 9.00
C GLY A 118 4.34 2.93 7.82
N GLN A 119 3.23 2.24 7.59
CA GLN A 119 3.10 1.27 6.49
C GLN A 119 1.99 1.70 5.54
N ARG A 120 2.15 1.41 4.24
CA ARG A 120 1.05 1.56 3.27
C ARG A 120 -0.12 0.70 3.71
N HIS A 121 -1.31 1.28 3.76
CA HIS A 121 -2.52 0.63 4.22
C HIS A 121 -3.74 1.23 3.52
N GLY A 122 -4.90 0.55 3.53
CA GLY A 122 -6.11 1.07 2.90
C GLY A 122 -5.99 1.08 1.39
N TYR A 123 -6.32 2.20 0.73
CA TYR A 123 -6.28 2.30 -0.73
C TYR A 123 -5.14 3.19 -1.21
N GLY A 124 -4.56 2.84 -2.35
CA GLY A 124 -3.50 3.63 -2.96
C GLY A 124 -3.02 3.13 -4.32
N VAL A 125 -2.21 3.96 -4.97
CA VAL A 125 -1.57 3.68 -6.25
C VAL A 125 -0.06 3.70 -6.07
N TYR A 126 0.59 2.63 -6.51
CA TYR A 126 2.04 2.55 -6.62
C TYR A 126 2.43 2.46 -8.09
N ARG A 127 3.24 3.42 -8.54
CA ARG A 127 3.86 3.43 -9.87
C ARG A 127 5.34 3.07 -9.71
N PHE A 128 5.74 1.97 -10.32
CA PHE A 128 7.12 1.53 -10.37
C PHE A 128 7.92 2.37 -11.37
N HIS A 129 9.21 2.54 -11.12
CA HIS A 129 10.11 3.17 -12.09
C HIS A 129 10.25 2.35 -13.39
N SER A 130 9.93 1.05 -13.36
CA SER A 130 9.88 0.18 -14.55
C SER A 130 8.74 0.53 -15.50
N GLY A 131 7.75 1.29 -15.03
CA GLY A 131 6.51 1.59 -15.74
C GLY A 131 5.32 0.75 -15.29
N ASP A 132 5.55 -0.31 -14.51
CA ASP A 132 4.47 -1.09 -13.91
C ASP A 132 3.68 -0.24 -12.91
N CYS A 133 2.41 -0.58 -12.69
CA CYS A 133 1.51 0.13 -11.81
C CYS A 133 0.64 -0.86 -11.05
N TYR A 134 0.40 -0.58 -9.77
CA TYR A 134 -0.63 -1.24 -8.98
C TYR A 134 -1.56 -0.19 -8.36
N ALA A 135 -2.86 -0.44 -8.45
CA ALA A 135 -3.91 0.41 -7.90
C ALA A 135 -4.92 -0.49 -7.17
N GLY A 136 -5.09 -0.29 -5.87
CA GLY A 136 -5.99 -1.16 -5.10
C GLY A 136 -5.78 -1.04 -3.60
N GLU A 137 -6.13 -2.11 -2.91
CA GLU A 137 -6.03 -2.26 -1.47
C GLU A 137 -4.61 -2.63 -1.00
N TRP A 138 -4.28 -2.19 0.22
CA TRP A 138 -2.97 -2.34 0.84
C TRP A 138 -3.11 -2.76 2.30
N ALA A 139 -2.30 -3.72 2.72
CA ALA A 139 -2.20 -4.16 4.10
C ALA A 139 -0.74 -4.43 4.47
N GLY A 140 -0.27 -3.83 5.58
CA GLY A 140 1.09 -4.07 6.08
C GLY A 140 2.19 -3.77 5.04
N GLY A 141 2.00 -2.73 4.23
CA GLY A 141 2.96 -2.36 3.18
C GLY A 141 2.86 -3.17 1.89
N GLN A 142 2.00 -4.18 1.80
CA GLN A 142 1.88 -5.08 0.65
C GLN A 142 0.50 -4.91 -0.02
N SER A 143 0.41 -5.23 -1.32
CA SER A 143 -0.88 -5.31 -2.01
C SER A 143 -1.72 -6.44 -1.39
N HIS A 144 -3.00 -6.17 -1.17
CA HIS A 144 -3.94 -7.07 -0.53
C HIS A 144 -5.34 -6.80 -1.08
N GLY A 145 -6.34 -7.65 -0.80
CA GLY A 145 -7.72 -7.39 -1.20
C GLY A 145 -7.88 -7.28 -2.71
N VAL A 146 -8.77 -6.42 -3.19
CA VAL A 146 -9.00 -6.24 -4.62
C VAL A 146 -8.11 -5.13 -5.18
N GLY A 147 -7.56 -5.37 -6.38
CA GLY A 147 -6.80 -4.36 -7.08
C GLY A 147 -6.57 -4.66 -8.55
N ALA A 148 -5.96 -3.69 -9.22
CA ALA A 148 -5.55 -3.77 -10.61
C ALA A 148 -4.04 -3.55 -10.74
N GLN A 149 -3.39 -4.45 -11.45
CA GLN A 149 -2.00 -4.32 -11.86
C GLN A 149 -1.93 -4.08 -13.38
N THR A 150 -1.17 -3.08 -13.80
CA THR A 150 -0.82 -2.84 -15.20
C THR A 150 0.68 -3.00 -15.35
N CYS A 151 1.10 -3.89 -16.24
CA CYS A 151 2.49 -4.08 -16.58
C CYS A 151 2.93 -3.08 -17.65
N SER A 152 4.21 -2.74 -17.65
CA SER A 152 4.87 -1.87 -18.63
C SER A 152 4.77 -2.38 -20.08
N ASP A 153 4.54 -3.68 -20.26
CA ASP A 153 4.33 -4.33 -21.56
C ASP A 153 2.88 -4.21 -22.07
N GLY A 154 1.98 -3.61 -21.28
CA GLY A 154 0.56 -3.43 -21.59
C GLY A 154 -0.36 -4.54 -21.06
N SER A 155 0.20 -5.61 -20.48
CA SER A 155 -0.62 -6.66 -19.84
C SER A 155 -1.30 -6.11 -18.59
N THR A 156 -2.53 -6.54 -18.32
CA THR A 156 -3.28 -6.08 -17.14
C THR A 156 -3.85 -7.26 -16.35
N TYR A 157 -3.92 -7.10 -15.04
CA TYR A 157 -4.59 -8.00 -14.13
C TYR A 157 -5.54 -7.20 -13.25
N ALA A 158 -6.76 -7.68 -13.08
CA ALA A 158 -7.71 -7.16 -12.11
C ALA A 158 -8.24 -8.34 -11.30
N GLY A 159 -8.09 -8.30 -9.99
CA GLY A 159 -8.45 -9.44 -9.15
C GLY A 159 -8.02 -9.28 -7.71
N GLU A 160 -8.06 -10.39 -6.99
CA GLU A 160 -7.69 -10.47 -5.59
C GLU A 160 -6.17 -10.64 -5.41
N PHE A 161 -5.67 -10.07 -4.32
CA PHE A 161 -4.28 -10.10 -3.90
C PHE A 161 -4.18 -10.51 -2.45
N LYS A 162 -3.15 -11.28 -2.14
CA LYS A 162 -2.81 -11.67 -0.76
C LYS A 162 -1.32 -11.57 -0.57
N CYS A 163 -0.89 -10.70 0.34
CA CYS A 163 0.52 -10.53 0.70
C CYS A 163 1.43 -10.31 -0.53
N GLY A 164 1.05 -9.36 -1.39
CA GLY A 164 1.86 -9.01 -2.55
C GLY A 164 1.59 -9.82 -3.82
N VAL A 165 0.98 -11.00 -3.73
CA VAL A 165 0.81 -11.91 -4.88
C VAL A 165 -0.65 -12.06 -5.28
N LYS A 166 -0.90 -12.37 -6.56
CA LYS A 166 -2.24 -12.68 -7.09
C LYS A 166 -2.77 -13.94 -6.41
N HIS A 167 -4.03 -13.90 -6.00
CA HIS A 167 -4.66 -14.96 -5.24
C HIS A 167 -6.16 -14.92 -5.51
N GLY A 168 -6.91 -15.98 -5.20
CA GLY A 168 -8.37 -15.96 -5.35
C GLY A 168 -8.80 -15.78 -6.80
N LEU A 169 -9.85 -15.00 -7.03
CA LEU A 169 -10.39 -14.75 -8.37
C LEU A 169 -9.69 -13.58 -9.06
N GLY A 170 -9.56 -13.66 -10.38
CA GLY A 170 -9.10 -12.53 -11.18
C GLY A 170 -9.13 -12.75 -12.68
N CYS A 171 -9.04 -11.62 -13.38
CA CYS A 171 -9.00 -11.53 -14.83
C CYS A 171 -7.64 -10.99 -15.27
N TYR A 172 -6.99 -11.67 -16.20
CA TYR A 172 -5.72 -11.26 -16.80
C TYR A 172 -5.90 -11.07 -18.30
N HIS A 173 -5.46 -9.91 -18.80
CA HIS A 173 -5.35 -9.60 -20.21
C HIS A 173 -3.87 -9.57 -20.57
N PHE A 174 -3.46 -10.50 -21.42
CA PHE A 174 -2.08 -10.63 -21.85
C PHE A 174 -1.79 -9.68 -23.02
N ARG A 175 -0.55 -9.21 -23.12
CA ARG A 175 -0.09 -8.37 -24.24
C ARG A 175 -0.36 -8.97 -25.62
N ASN A 176 -0.29 -10.29 -25.75
CA ASN A 176 -0.53 -11.00 -27.01
C ASN A 176 -2.02 -11.07 -27.39
N GLY A 177 -2.92 -10.55 -26.56
CA GLY A 177 -4.37 -10.58 -26.74
C GLY A 177 -5.07 -11.74 -26.05
N ASP A 178 -4.32 -12.69 -25.49
CA ASP A 178 -4.91 -13.78 -24.70
C ASP A 178 -5.58 -13.22 -23.44
N ARG A 179 -6.54 -13.96 -22.90
CA ARG A 179 -7.27 -13.61 -21.69
C ARG A 179 -7.45 -14.83 -20.80
N TYR A 180 -7.37 -14.61 -19.49
CA TYR A 180 -7.75 -15.61 -18.50
C TYR A 180 -8.70 -14.98 -17.48
N ALA A 181 -9.74 -15.71 -17.10
CA ALA A 181 -10.62 -15.36 -15.99
C ALA A 181 -10.85 -16.60 -15.14
N GLY A 182 -10.57 -16.52 -13.84
CA GLY A 182 -10.73 -17.63 -12.92
C GLY A 182 -9.84 -17.52 -11.70
N GLU A 183 -9.50 -18.66 -11.13
CA GLU A 183 -8.77 -18.77 -9.88
C GLU A 183 -7.25 -18.62 -10.03
N TYR A 184 -6.62 -18.12 -8.97
CA TYR A 184 -5.19 -17.89 -8.81
C TYR A 184 -4.72 -18.35 -7.44
N PHE A 185 -3.53 -18.93 -7.40
CA PHE A 185 -2.82 -19.24 -6.17
C PHE A 185 -1.35 -18.86 -6.30
N ALA A 186 -0.89 -17.92 -5.47
CA ALA A 186 0.50 -17.47 -5.40
C ALA A 186 1.09 -17.10 -6.78
N ASP A 187 0.47 -16.11 -7.43
CA ASP A 187 0.81 -15.61 -8.78
C ASP A 187 0.57 -16.58 -9.94
N LYS A 188 0.09 -17.80 -9.69
CA LYS A 188 -0.14 -18.81 -10.72
C LYS A 188 -1.62 -19.03 -10.96
N ILE A 189 -1.98 -19.23 -12.23
CA ILE A 189 -3.29 -19.75 -12.63
C ILE A 189 -3.46 -21.14 -11.98
N HIS A 190 -4.52 -21.31 -11.21
CA HIS A 190 -4.77 -22.50 -10.39
C HIS A 190 -6.28 -22.69 -10.25
N GLY A 191 -6.75 -23.87 -9.86
CA GLY A 191 -8.18 -24.09 -9.59
C GLY A 191 -8.98 -24.16 -10.87
N PHE A 192 -10.11 -23.47 -10.97
CA PHE A 192 -10.94 -23.44 -12.18
C PHE A 192 -10.89 -22.09 -12.89
N GLY A 193 -10.95 -22.13 -14.22
CA GLY A 193 -10.96 -20.90 -15.01
C GLY A 193 -11.09 -21.11 -16.51
N VAL A 194 -11.35 -20.00 -17.19
CA VAL A 194 -11.52 -19.91 -18.63
C VAL A 194 -10.35 -19.14 -19.22
N TYR A 195 -9.68 -19.74 -20.20
CA TYR A 195 -8.62 -19.11 -20.97
C TYR A 195 -9.06 -18.96 -22.41
N SER A 196 -9.09 -17.72 -22.89
CA SER A 196 -9.43 -17.37 -24.27
C SER A 196 -8.17 -16.94 -25.00
N PHE A 197 -7.81 -17.64 -26.06
CA PHE A 197 -6.64 -17.34 -26.86
C PHE A 197 -6.99 -16.27 -27.90
N ALA A 198 -6.03 -15.40 -28.21
CA ALA A 198 -6.17 -14.34 -29.22
C ALA A 198 -6.48 -14.90 -30.63
N ASN A 199 -6.06 -16.15 -30.89
CA ASN A 199 -6.34 -16.86 -32.14
C ASN A 199 -7.78 -17.42 -32.24
N GLY A 200 -8.63 -17.19 -31.23
CA GLY A 200 -10.01 -17.65 -31.16
C GLY A 200 -10.21 -19.03 -30.56
N HIS A 201 -9.15 -19.69 -30.08
CA HIS A 201 -9.29 -20.93 -29.31
C HIS A 201 -9.71 -20.60 -27.87
N SER A 202 -10.18 -21.60 -27.12
CA SER A 202 -10.40 -21.47 -25.68
C SER A 202 -10.12 -22.75 -24.93
N TYR A 203 -9.91 -22.63 -23.62
CA TYR A 203 -9.90 -23.75 -22.68
C TYR A 203 -10.75 -23.40 -21.47
N GLU A 204 -11.62 -24.32 -21.07
CA GLU A 204 -12.47 -24.21 -19.90
C GLU A 204 -12.28 -25.47 -19.05
N GLY A 205 -11.84 -25.31 -17.80
CA GLY A 205 -11.67 -26.45 -16.91
C GLY A 205 -10.73 -26.14 -15.75
N SER A 206 -10.13 -27.21 -15.22
CA SER A 206 -9.18 -27.09 -14.12
C SER A 206 -7.75 -26.76 -14.57
N TRP A 207 -7.03 -26.13 -13.64
CA TRP A 207 -5.70 -25.59 -13.78
C TRP A 207 -4.86 -25.91 -12.56
N HIS A 208 -3.59 -26.17 -12.78
CA HIS A 208 -2.61 -26.36 -11.72
C HIS A 208 -1.29 -25.74 -12.14
N GLU A 209 -0.82 -24.75 -11.37
CA GLU A 209 0.49 -24.12 -11.56
C GLU A 209 0.71 -23.57 -12.99
N GLY A 210 -0.32 -22.95 -13.56
CA GLY A 210 -0.31 -22.38 -14.91
C GLY A 210 -0.55 -23.37 -16.05
N LYS A 211 -0.76 -24.66 -15.75
CA LYS A 211 -1.00 -25.70 -16.75
C LYS A 211 -2.42 -26.21 -16.68
N LYS A 212 -2.98 -26.58 -17.84
CA LYS A 212 -4.24 -27.34 -17.91
C LYS A 212 -4.04 -28.66 -17.17
N GLN A 213 -4.91 -28.96 -16.23
CA GLN A 213 -4.84 -30.13 -15.37
C GLN A 213 -6.26 -30.63 -15.12
N GLY A 214 -6.45 -31.93 -14.86
CA GLY A 214 -7.75 -32.49 -14.53
C GLY A 214 -8.75 -32.39 -15.67
N LEU A 215 -10.03 -32.22 -15.35
CA LEU A 215 -11.10 -32.21 -16.36
C LEU A 215 -11.24 -30.84 -17.02
N GLY A 216 -11.36 -30.83 -18.35
CA GLY A 216 -11.58 -29.61 -19.11
C GLY A 216 -11.87 -29.85 -20.58
N THR A 217 -12.33 -28.81 -21.24
CA THR A 217 -12.60 -28.78 -22.68
C THR A 217 -11.75 -27.72 -23.35
N TYR A 218 -11.13 -28.09 -24.46
CA TYR A 218 -10.44 -27.19 -25.36
C TYR A 218 -11.26 -27.01 -26.62
N ALA A 219 -11.69 -25.77 -26.90
CA ALA A 219 -12.41 -25.43 -28.11
C ALA A 219 -11.45 -24.77 -29.11
N PHE A 220 -11.51 -25.21 -30.35
CA PHE A 220 -10.78 -24.65 -31.48
C PHE A 220 -11.64 -23.59 -32.18
N ARG A 221 -11.00 -22.64 -32.87
CA ARG A 221 -11.71 -21.58 -33.60
C ARG A 221 -12.64 -22.07 -34.71
N ASN A 222 -12.45 -23.31 -35.17
CA ASN A 222 -13.26 -23.95 -36.20
C ASN A 222 -14.53 -24.61 -35.63
N GLY A 223 -14.72 -24.56 -34.30
CA GLY A 223 -15.84 -25.19 -33.60
C GLY A 223 -15.56 -26.61 -33.12
N ASP A 224 -14.40 -27.20 -33.45
CA ASP A 224 -14.02 -28.50 -32.89
C ASP A 224 -13.76 -28.37 -31.39
N GLU A 225 -14.14 -29.39 -30.63
CA GLU A 225 -13.94 -29.42 -29.18
C GLU A 225 -13.29 -30.74 -28.75
N ARG A 226 -12.33 -30.64 -27.83
CA ARG A 226 -11.67 -31.78 -27.20
C ARG A 226 -11.87 -31.70 -25.70
N ALA A 227 -12.70 -32.60 -25.19
CA ALA A 227 -12.96 -32.74 -23.77
C ALA A 227 -12.24 -33.95 -23.19
N GLY A 228 -11.92 -33.85 -21.90
CA GLY A 228 -11.44 -34.99 -21.13
C GLY A 228 -10.46 -34.59 -20.04
N GLU A 229 -9.57 -35.53 -19.72
CA GLU A 229 -8.63 -35.42 -18.62
C GLU A 229 -7.26 -34.97 -19.13
N TRP A 230 -6.82 -33.82 -18.63
CA TRP A 230 -5.57 -33.15 -18.94
C TRP A 230 -4.56 -33.36 -17.83
N ASP A 231 -3.31 -33.59 -18.21
CA ASP A 231 -2.20 -33.65 -17.27
C ASP A 231 -1.03 -32.85 -17.84
N SER A 232 -0.60 -31.86 -17.07
CA SER A 232 0.52 -30.98 -17.42
C SER A 232 0.40 -30.34 -18.81
N GLY A 233 -0.82 -29.95 -19.19
CA GLY A 233 -1.10 -29.31 -20.49
C GLY A 233 -1.45 -30.26 -21.63
N VAL A 234 -1.37 -31.58 -21.43
CA VAL A 234 -1.61 -32.61 -22.46
C VAL A 234 -2.89 -33.38 -22.16
N LEU A 235 -3.76 -33.53 -23.15
CA LEU A 235 -4.95 -34.38 -23.04
C LEU A 235 -4.51 -35.86 -22.99
N LYS A 236 -4.73 -36.52 -21.85
CA LYS A 236 -4.38 -37.94 -21.63
C LYS A 236 -5.52 -38.87 -21.99
N LYS A 237 -6.74 -38.48 -21.64
CA LYS A 237 -7.95 -39.27 -21.88
C LYS A 237 -9.02 -38.39 -22.50
N SER A 238 -9.42 -38.71 -23.73
CA SER A 238 -10.57 -38.06 -24.37
C SER A 238 -11.87 -38.58 -23.75
N LEU A 239 -12.79 -37.68 -23.46
CA LEU A 239 -14.14 -37.99 -22.97
C LEU A 239 -15.18 -37.26 -23.84
N PRO A 240 -16.41 -37.77 -23.95
CA PRO A 240 -17.51 -37.05 -24.58
C PRO A 240 -17.78 -35.74 -23.84
N LEU A 241 -18.16 -34.69 -24.56
CA LEU A 241 -18.59 -33.42 -23.95
C LEU A 241 -19.77 -33.62 -22.99
N SER A 242 -20.67 -34.55 -23.29
CA SER A 242 -21.82 -34.89 -22.44
C SER A 242 -21.46 -35.63 -21.16
N ASP A 243 -20.18 -35.98 -20.94
CA ASP A 243 -19.75 -36.64 -19.72
C ASP A 243 -20.08 -35.76 -18.50
N PRO A 244 -20.79 -36.28 -17.49
CA PRO A 244 -21.20 -35.48 -16.34
C PRO A 244 -20.04 -34.84 -15.56
N ALA A 245 -18.88 -35.49 -15.52
CA ALA A 245 -17.71 -34.94 -14.84
C ALA A 245 -17.10 -33.77 -15.61
N VAL A 246 -17.03 -33.88 -16.93
CA VAL A 246 -16.64 -32.78 -17.84
C VAL A 246 -17.59 -31.60 -17.66
N GLN A 247 -18.91 -31.83 -17.71
CA GLN A 247 -19.91 -30.76 -17.54
C GLN A 247 -19.80 -30.02 -16.20
N ARG A 248 -19.53 -30.74 -15.10
CA ARG A 248 -19.27 -30.11 -13.79
C ARG A 248 -18.02 -29.24 -13.80
N ALA A 249 -16.94 -29.70 -14.43
CA ALA A 249 -15.70 -28.92 -14.54
C ALA A 249 -15.90 -27.63 -15.36
N LEU A 250 -16.64 -27.69 -16.47
CA LEU A 250 -16.98 -26.51 -17.26
C LEU A 250 -17.84 -25.53 -16.46
N GLN A 251 -18.86 -26.05 -15.75
CA GLN A 251 -19.69 -25.22 -14.89
C GLN A 251 -18.87 -24.52 -13.80
N ALA A 252 -17.92 -25.22 -13.18
CA ALA A 252 -17.02 -24.62 -12.19
C ALA A 252 -16.11 -23.55 -12.81
N ALA A 253 -15.51 -23.82 -13.97
CA ALA A 253 -14.68 -22.86 -14.69
C ALA A 253 -15.43 -21.59 -15.08
N ARG A 254 -16.65 -21.73 -15.60
CA ARG A 254 -17.51 -20.59 -15.96
C ARG A 254 -17.93 -19.79 -14.73
N ARG A 255 -18.30 -20.45 -13.63
CA ARG A 255 -18.61 -19.76 -12.37
C ARG A 255 -17.41 -18.99 -11.80
N ALA A 256 -16.21 -19.58 -11.86
CA ALA A 256 -14.99 -18.89 -11.43
C ALA A 256 -14.69 -17.67 -12.31
N ALA A 257 -14.83 -17.82 -13.64
CA ALA A 257 -14.68 -16.71 -14.58
C ALA A 257 -15.72 -15.60 -14.35
N ASP A 258 -17.00 -15.95 -14.21
CA ASP A 258 -18.08 -15.00 -13.90
C ASP A 258 -17.83 -14.29 -12.57
N GLY A 259 -17.41 -15.02 -11.53
CA GLY A 259 -17.03 -14.45 -10.25
C GLY A 259 -15.88 -13.45 -10.37
N ALA A 260 -14.86 -13.76 -11.18
CA ALA A 260 -13.75 -12.85 -11.43
C ALA A 260 -14.17 -11.55 -12.13
N PHE A 261 -15.18 -11.59 -13.02
CA PHE A 261 -15.74 -10.38 -13.65
C PHE A 261 -16.62 -9.55 -12.71
N HIS A 262 -17.22 -10.17 -11.69
CA HIS A 262 -18.11 -9.51 -10.72
C HIS A 262 -17.40 -9.05 -9.44
N LEU A 263 -16.07 -9.14 -9.37
CA LEU A 263 -15.32 -8.61 -8.24
C LEU A 263 -15.61 -7.10 -8.02
N PRO A 264 -15.64 -6.65 -6.76
CA PRO A 264 -15.89 -5.24 -6.44
C PRO A 264 -14.92 -4.31 -7.16
N ARG A 265 -15.46 -3.24 -7.74
CA ARG A 265 -14.68 -2.17 -8.31
C ARG A 265 -14.11 -1.29 -7.21
N VAL A 266 -12.79 -1.08 -7.25
CA VAL A 266 -12.07 -0.26 -6.26
C VAL A 266 -11.59 1.09 -6.82
N GLU A 267 -11.92 1.42 -8.08
CA GLU A 267 -11.42 2.65 -8.71
C GLU A 267 -11.84 3.91 -7.96
N GLU A 268 -13.06 3.96 -7.42
CA GLU A 268 -13.56 5.13 -6.69
C GLU A 268 -12.81 5.35 -5.37
N GLN A 269 -12.62 4.29 -4.59
CA GLN A 269 -11.88 4.30 -3.32
C GLN A 269 -10.42 4.66 -3.55
N VAL A 270 -9.80 4.09 -4.59
CA VAL A 270 -8.44 4.41 -5.00
C VAL A 270 -8.33 5.88 -5.42
N ASN A 271 -9.24 6.37 -6.26
CA ASN A 271 -9.26 7.77 -6.69
C ASN A 271 -9.45 8.73 -5.51
N GLY A 272 -10.35 8.42 -4.59
CA GLY A 272 -10.55 9.16 -3.35
C GLY A 272 -9.28 9.24 -2.51
N ALA A 273 -8.60 8.10 -2.30
CA ALA A 273 -7.35 8.03 -1.56
C ALA A 273 -6.20 8.79 -2.23
N VAL A 274 -6.09 8.72 -3.57
CA VAL A 274 -5.09 9.49 -4.32
C VAL A 274 -5.35 10.99 -4.22
N MET A 275 -6.60 11.42 -4.32
CA MET A 275 -6.98 12.83 -4.17
C MET A 275 -6.67 13.34 -2.76
N ALA A 276 -7.01 12.56 -1.73
CA ALA A 276 -6.67 12.86 -0.34
C ALA A 276 -5.15 12.91 -0.12
N ALA A 277 -4.38 11.98 -0.68
CA ALA A 277 -2.92 11.98 -0.63
C ALA A 277 -2.31 13.22 -1.29
N ASN A 278 -2.83 13.66 -2.44
CA ASN A 278 -2.35 14.88 -3.09
C ASN A 278 -2.65 16.14 -2.26
N ARG A 279 -3.81 16.18 -1.59
CA ARG A 279 -4.14 17.26 -0.64
C ARG A 279 -3.21 17.24 0.57
N GLY A 280 -3.01 16.08 1.19
CA GLY A 280 -2.08 15.88 2.31
C GLY A 280 -0.65 16.30 1.95
N ALA A 281 -0.15 15.90 0.77
CA ALA A 281 1.16 16.32 0.28
C ALA A 281 1.26 17.84 0.05
N THR A 282 0.16 18.49 -0.35
CA THR A 282 0.12 19.95 -0.51
C THR A 282 0.15 20.66 0.83
N ALA A 283 -0.64 20.20 1.81
CA ALA A 283 -0.61 20.70 3.18
C ALA A 283 0.77 20.51 3.83
N ALA A 284 1.39 19.34 3.63
CA ALA A 284 2.75 19.06 4.08
C ALA A 284 3.78 20.05 3.52
N ARG A 285 3.72 20.36 2.23
CA ARG A 285 4.61 21.37 1.63
C ARG A 285 4.39 22.77 2.21
N VAL A 286 3.14 23.15 2.49
CA VAL A 286 2.84 24.44 3.14
C VAL A 286 3.40 24.48 4.55
N ALA A 287 3.21 23.43 5.35
CA ALA A 287 3.78 23.31 6.69
C ALA A 287 5.32 23.35 6.67
N ALA A 288 5.94 22.68 5.72
CA ALA A 288 7.39 22.72 5.53
C ALA A 288 7.91 24.13 5.22
N ILE A 289 7.24 24.87 4.33
CA ILE A 289 7.60 26.26 4.01
C ILE A 289 7.54 27.14 5.25
N LYS A 290 6.45 27.05 6.03
CA LYS A 290 6.30 27.82 7.27
C LYS A 290 7.36 27.45 8.31
N ALA A 291 7.64 26.16 8.47
CA ALA A 291 8.69 25.67 9.37
C ALA A 291 10.07 26.25 9.03
N VAL A 292 10.41 26.32 7.74
CA VAL A 292 11.65 26.93 7.26
C VAL A 292 11.65 28.45 7.50
N GLN A 293 10.54 29.14 7.22
CA GLN A 293 10.40 30.58 7.47
C GLN A 293 10.57 30.94 8.95
N ASN A 294 9.89 30.22 9.85
CA ASN A 294 9.99 30.44 11.30
C ASN A 294 11.45 30.30 11.79
N ARG A 295 12.21 29.35 11.21
CA ARG A 295 13.63 29.17 11.50
C ARG A 295 14.49 30.34 11.01
N VAL A 296 14.22 30.87 9.81
CA VAL A 296 14.94 32.03 9.25
C VAL A 296 14.67 33.30 10.06
N ASP A 297 13.41 33.49 10.48
CA ASP A 297 12.98 34.64 11.26
C ASP A 297 13.48 34.62 12.73
N GLY A 298 14.26 33.61 13.12
CA GLY A 298 14.73 33.46 14.49
C GLY A 298 13.62 33.16 15.51
N LYS A 299 12.41 32.82 15.04
CA LYS A 299 11.33 32.27 15.86
C LYS A 299 11.67 30.80 16.15
N PHE A 300 12.73 30.58 16.92
CA PHE A 300 13.10 29.26 17.36
C PHE A 300 12.00 28.75 18.28
N CYS A 301 11.18 27.83 17.77
CA CYS A 301 10.41 26.95 18.63
C CYS A 301 11.41 26.10 19.41
N PHE A 302 11.64 26.45 20.67
CA PHE A 302 12.31 25.55 21.60
C PHE A 302 11.53 24.24 21.57
N ILE A 303 12.18 23.12 21.29
CA ILE A 303 11.59 21.82 21.57
C ILE A 303 11.81 21.66 23.07
N ASP A 304 10.86 22.09 23.89
CA ASP A 304 10.91 21.84 25.32
C ASP A 304 10.77 20.33 25.51
N VAL A 305 11.81 19.76 26.08
CA VAL A 305 12.02 18.34 26.38
C VAL A 305 11.21 17.93 27.60
#